data_AF-A0A959DW72-F1
#
_entry.id   AF-A0A959DW72-F1
#
_cell.length_a   1.000
_cell.length_b   1.000
_cell.length_c   1.000
_cell.angle_alpha   90.00
_cell.angle_beta   90.00
_cell.angle_gamma   90.00
#
_symmetry.space_group_name_H-M   'P 1'
#
loop_
_entity.id
_entity.type
_entity.pdbx_description
1 polymer ?
#
loop_
_entity_poly.entity_id
_entity_poly.type
_entity_poly.pdbx_seq_one_letter_code
_entity_poly.pdbx_strand_id
1 'polypeptide(L)' 'MGKSKKEIFDRLVIVRTGFKFEYMTGIYLNKEGKMYHLVYDFAWMEFSNQKILIVRKAVSPYPR' A
#
# COMPACT_ATOMS: atom_id res chain seq x y z
N MET A 1 4.69 -18.82 7.60
CA MET A 1 4.13 -17.82 6.64
C MET A 1 4.18 -16.45 7.29
N GLY A 2 4.99 -15.53 6.76
CA GLY A 2 5.21 -14.22 7.38
C GLY A 2 3.94 -13.36 7.39
N LYS A 3 3.72 -12.60 8.47
CA LYS A 3 2.60 -11.64 8.55
C LYS A 3 2.98 -10.38 7.76
N SER A 4 2.11 -9.96 6.83
CA SER A 4 2.26 -8.67 6.14
C SER A 4 2.19 -7.53 7.16
N LYS A 5 3.08 -6.54 7.05
CA LYS A 5 3.09 -5.36 7.92
C LYS A 5 2.15 -4.30 7.35
N LYS A 6 1.34 -3.67 8.20
CA LYS A 6 0.38 -2.62 7.83
C LYS A 6 0.59 -1.41 8.74
N GLU A 7 0.69 -0.23 8.15
CA GLU A 7 0.86 1.03 8.89
C GLU A 7 0.00 2.13 8.25
N ILE A 8 -0.51 3.05 9.07
CA ILE A 8 -1.35 4.16 8.63
C ILE A 8 -0.61 5.46 8.92
N PHE A 9 -0.57 6.34 7.95
CA PHE A 9 0.08 7.65 8.02
C PHE A 9 -0.88 8.75 7.58
N ASP A 10 -0.67 9.97 8.06
CA ASP A 10 -1.31 11.14 7.46
C ASP A 10 -0.72 11.38 6.06
N ARG A 11 -1.58 11.74 5.10
CA ARG A 11 -1.20 11.97 3.71
C ARG A 11 -0.03 12.95 3.57
N LEU A 12 -0.05 14.00 4.39
CA LEU A 12 0.97 15.04 4.38
C LEU A 12 2.36 14.49 4.75
N VAL A 13 2.44 13.50 5.64
CA VAL A 13 3.71 12.86 6.02
C VAL A 13 4.30 12.14 4.82
N ILE A 14 3.49 11.38 4.09
CA ILE A 14 3.91 10.63 2.90
C ILE A 14 4.29 11.57 1.74
N VAL A 15 3.53 12.63 1.51
CA VAL A 15 3.86 13.64 0.48
C VAL A 15 5.22 14.28 0.76
N ARG A 16 5.53 14.58 2.02
CA ARG A 16 6.81 15.17 2.43
C ARG A 16 8.00 14.24 2.23
N THR A 17 7.81 12.93 2.14
CA THR A 17 8.91 12.00 1.78
C THR A 17 9.23 12.01 0.28
N GLY A 18 8.45 12.76 -0.53
CA GLY A 18 8.57 12.76 -1.99
C GLY A 18 7.94 11.54 -2.67
N PHE A 19 7.11 10.77 -1.94
CA PHE A 19 6.41 9.61 -2.51
C PHE A 19 5.51 10.04 -3.69
N LYS A 20 5.59 9.28 -4.79
CA LYS A 20 4.86 9.55 -6.03
C LYS A 20 3.70 8.57 -6.14
N PHE A 21 2.49 9.04 -5.86
CA PHE A 21 1.27 8.21 -5.89
C PHE A 21 0.94 7.70 -7.30
N GLU A 22 1.37 8.44 -8.32
CA GLU A 22 1.16 8.09 -9.73
C GLU A 22 1.99 6.87 -10.14
N TYR A 23 3.06 6.56 -9.41
CA TYR A 23 3.96 5.46 -9.72
C TYR A 23 3.45 4.17 -9.06
N MET A 24 2.71 3.40 -9.84
CA MET A 24 2.17 2.11 -9.44
C MET A 24 2.43 1.04 -10.51
N THR A 25 2.64 -0.19 -10.07
CA THR A 25 2.83 -1.37 -10.93
C THR A 25 1.53 -2.13 -11.18
N GLY A 26 0.43 -1.75 -10.52
CA GLY A 26 -0.87 -2.38 -10.71
C GLY A 26 -1.92 -1.92 -9.71
N ILE A 27 -3.12 -2.44 -9.87
CA ILE A 27 -4.28 -2.14 -9.01
C ILE A 27 -4.88 -3.47 -8.54
N TYR A 28 -5.24 -3.53 -7.26
CA TYR A 28 -5.95 -4.66 -6.67
C TYR A 28 -7.25 -4.19 -6.02
N LEU A 29 -8.37 -4.71 -6.50
CA LEU A 29 -9.68 -4.51 -5.87
C LEU A 29 -9.96 -5.68 -4.93
N ASN A 30 -10.24 -5.39 -3.66
CA ASN A 30 -10.61 -6.43 -2.72
C ASN A 30 -12.13 -6.75 -2.79
N LYS A 31 -12.56 -7.78 -2.06
CA LYS A 31 -13.98 -8.19 -1.99
C LYS A 31 -14.93 -7.15 -1.39
N GLU A 32 -14.40 -6.16 -0.68
CA GLU A 32 -15.15 -5.05 -0.08
C GLU A 32 -15.19 -3.81 -1.01
N GLY A 33 -14.71 -3.92 -2.25
CA GLY A 33 -14.64 -2.80 -3.18
C GLY A 33 -13.53 -1.79 -2.89
N LYS A 34 -12.59 -2.11 -1.98
CA LYS A 34 -11.45 -1.26 -1.64
C LYS A 34 -10.34 -1.45 -2.68
N MET A 35 -9.94 -0.35 -3.30
CA MET A 35 -8.86 -0.30 -4.29
C MET A 35 -7.50 -0.06 -3.64
N TYR A 36 -6.55 -0.95 -3.92
CA TYR A 36 -5.16 -0.85 -3.51
C TYR A 36 -4.28 -0.60 -4.74
N HIS A 37 -3.39 0.37 -4.64
CA HIS A 37 -2.37 0.64 -5.63
C HIS A 37 -1.11 -0.14 -5.26
N LEU A 38 -0.63 -0.97 -6.18
CA LEU A 38 0.53 -1.83 -5.96
C LEU A 38 1.81 -1.11 -6.40
N VAL A 39 2.87 -1.26 -5.60
CA VAL A 39 4.22 -0.77 -5.90
C VAL A 39 5.20 -1.86 -5.45
N TYR A 40 5.50 -2.81 -6.34
CA TYR A 40 6.33 -3.99 -6.03
C TYR A 40 5.85 -4.75 -4.78
N ASP A 41 6.66 -4.80 -3.73
CA ASP A 41 6.35 -5.46 -2.45
C ASP A 41 5.44 -4.62 -1.54
N PHE A 42 5.05 -3.43 -1.97
CA PHE A 42 4.16 -2.55 -1.25
C PHE A 42 2.80 -2.43 -1.92
N ALA A 43 1.79 -2.11 -1.13
CA ALA A 43 0.50 -1.65 -1.60
C ALA A 43 0.07 -0.44 -0.75
N TRP A 44 -0.64 0.50 -1.34
CA TRP A 44 -1.20 1.63 -0.61
C TRP A 44 -2.65 1.89 -0.98
N MET A 45 -3.37 2.53 -0.06
CA MET A 45 -4.76 2.97 -0.24
C MET A 45 -4.94 4.29 0.50
N GLU A 46 -5.68 5.22 -0.11
CA GLU A 46 -6.11 6.47 0.53
C GLU A 46 -7.49 6.30 1.20
N PHE A 47 -7.63 6.88 2.39
CA PHE A 47 -8.89 7.01 3.10
C PHE A 47 -9.49 8.41 2.89
N SER A 48 -10.81 8.54 3.04
CA SER A 48 -11.52 9.82 2.92
C SER A 48 -11.09 10.88 3.96
N ASN A 49 -10.45 10.47 5.06
CA ASN A 49 -9.96 11.35 6.13
C ASN A 49 -8.49 11.75 5.96
N GLN A 50 -7.98 11.80 4.72
CA GLN A 50 -6.60 12.19 4.40
C GLN A 50 -5.52 11.30 5.05
N LYS A 51 -5.85 10.04 5.31
CA LYS A 51 -4.90 9.03 5.76
C LYS A 51 -4.55 8.07 4.64
N ILE A 52 -3.37 7.49 4.72
CA ILE A 52 -2.89 6.47 3.78
C ILE A 52 -2.56 5.21 4.57
N LEU A 53 -3.12 4.08 4.13
CA LEU A 53 -2.67 2.76 4.53
C LEU A 53 -1.52 2.34 3.63
N ILE A 54 -0.39 1.93 4.21
CA ILE A 54 0.71 1.27 3.51
C ILE A 54 0.81 -0.16 4.02
N VAL A 55 0.85 -1.11 3.10
CA VAL A 55 0.98 -2.54 3.36
C VAL A 55 2.28 -3.02 2.72
N ARG A 56 3.15 -3.66 3.49
CA ARG A 56 4.30 -4.39 2.98
C ARG A 56 3.97 -5.88 2.93
N LYS A 57 4.00 -6.45 1.73
CA LYS A 57 3.84 -7.88 1.51
C LYS A 57 4.95 -8.62 2.24
N ALA A 58 4.58 -9.64 3.03
CA ALA A 58 5.58 -10.54 3.56
C ALA A 58 6.21 -11.31 2.40
N VAL A 59 7.54 -11.26 2.30
CA VAL A 59 8.27 -12.08 1.33
C VAL A 59 8.06 -13.54 1.74
N SER A 60 7.43 -14.31 0.86
CA SER A 60 7.42 -15.77 1.01
C SER A 60 8.86 -16.23 0.76
N PRO A 61 9.46 -17.06 1.64
CA PRO A 61 10.79 -17.62 1.38
C PRO A 61 10.83 -18.48 0.12
N TYR A 62 9.67 -18.84 -0.42
CA TYR A 62 9.52 -19.50 -1.70
C TYR A 62 8.88 -18.54 -2.71
N PRO A 63 9.60 -18.12 -3.77
CA PRO A 63 9.00 -17.40 -4.89
C PRO A 63 7.98 -18.33 -5.57
N ARG A 64 6.83 -17.77 -5.97
CA ARG A 64 5.82 -18.46 -6.78
C ARG A 64 6.19 -18.39 -8.25
#